data_AF-A0A7L7Z3P9-F1
#
_entry.id   AF-A0A7L7Z3P9-F1
#
_cell.length_a   1.000
_cell.length_b   1.000
_cell.length_c   1.000
_cell.angle_alpha   90.00
_cell.angle_beta   90.00
_cell.angle_gamma   90.00
#
_symmetry.space_group_name_H-M   'P 1'
#
loop_
_entity.id
_entity.type
_entity.pdbx_description
1 polymer ?
#
loop_
_entity_poly.entity_id
_entity_poly.type
_entity_poly.pdbx_seq_one_letter_code
_entity_poly.pdbx_strand_id
1 'polypeptide(L)'
;MRRSPLVPTALVALALLAGCAPAADQAGTRASSAPPASASGGEPVAVPMPADVTGYDCNVRPVDPAAFAERRPFSSLGAEGAAALAETTRGLEGHPGYRAEDGWFVLASSATDIEIMRAVTEPYEMGNGEIPPDHEYVAAKRVEEAGEQPRWMEWSASPCALRLDYAELDVATVSFEALPDPSSDRITFLIDEHACNSGEDAAGRVQLLVLEETADRVEVAFAVRPRNAGATCQGNPATPSTVALAAPLGDREVVDVGLVIPRPVGLAPQMGMPTA
;
A
#
# COMPACT_ATOMS: atom_id res chain seq x y z
N MET A 1 23.73 -8.24 -36.99
CA MET A 1 24.65 -9.38 -36.76
C MET A 1 25.70 -9.00 -35.73
N ARG A 2 25.44 -9.25 -34.46
CA ARG A 2 26.44 -9.21 -33.37
C ARG A 2 26.15 -10.40 -32.46
N ARG A 3 27.20 -11.18 -32.19
CA ARG A 3 27.16 -12.48 -31.51
C ARG A 3 27.14 -12.28 -30.00
N SER A 4 26.18 -12.92 -29.32
CA SER A 4 26.15 -13.08 -27.86
C SER A 4 27.14 -14.18 -27.42
N PRO A 5 27.87 -14.03 -26.31
CA PRO A 5 28.54 -15.14 -25.67
C PRO A 5 27.61 -15.87 -24.69
N LEU A 6 27.56 -17.19 -24.85
CA LEU A 6 26.93 -18.17 -23.95
C LEU A 6 27.72 -18.27 -22.64
N VAL A 7 27.03 -18.24 -21.50
CA VAL A 7 27.57 -18.62 -20.18
C VAL A 7 26.99 -19.98 -19.80
N PRO A 8 27.81 -20.97 -19.38
CA PRO A 8 27.35 -22.31 -19.09
C PRO A 8 26.71 -22.42 -17.70
N THR A 9 25.58 -23.14 -17.66
CA THR A 9 24.84 -23.57 -16.48
C THR A 9 25.64 -24.64 -15.72
N ALA A 10 25.99 -24.38 -14.46
CA ALA A 10 26.54 -25.40 -13.57
C ALA A 10 25.40 -26.02 -12.75
N LEU A 11 25.09 -27.30 -13.02
CA LEU A 11 24.31 -28.16 -12.16
C LEU A 11 25.11 -28.46 -10.88
N VAL A 12 24.53 -28.17 -9.72
CA VAL A 12 24.96 -28.78 -8.45
C VAL A 12 23.79 -29.61 -7.92
N ALA A 13 23.98 -30.92 -7.96
CA ALA A 13 23.17 -31.89 -7.24
C ALA A 13 23.81 -32.13 -5.86
N LEU A 14 23.05 -32.07 -4.77
CA LEU A 14 23.51 -32.58 -3.48
C LEU A 14 22.40 -33.33 -2.72
N ALA A 15 22.61 -34.65 -2.67
CA ALA A 15 22.40 -35.63 -1.60
C ALA A 15 21.25 -35.48 -0.60
N LEU A 16 20.35 -36.47 -0.69
CA LEU A 16 19.49 -37.02 0.36
C LEU A 16 20.27 -37.45 1.62
N LEU A 17 19.74 -37.14 2.80
CA LEU A 17 19.95 -37.93 4.01
C LEU A 17 18.60 -38.20 4.68
N ALA A 18 18.17 -39.45 4.57
CA ALA A 18 17.07 -40.04 5.33
C ALA A 18 17.57 -40.38 6.74
N GLY A 19 16.89 -39.86 7.76
CA GLY A 19 17.07 -40.24 9.16
C GLY A 19 15.82 -40.92 9.70
N CYS A 20 15.87 -42.24 9.86
CA CYS A 20 14.89 -43.01 10.60
C CYS A 20 15.14 -42.88 12.11
N ALA A 21 14.09 -42.63 12.90
CA ALA A 21 14.09 -42.87 14.34
C ALA A 21 12.77 -43.52 14.77
N PRO A 22 12.81 -44.41 15.78
CA PRO A 22 11.78 -45.43 16.00
C PRO A 22 10.59 -44.97 16.84
N ALA A 23 9.49 -45.68 16.63
CA ALA A 23 8.26 -45.63 17.42
C ALA A 23 8.51 -46.06 18.87
N ALA A 24 7.95 -45.30 19.81
CA ALA A 24 7.77 -45.72 21.19
C ALA A 24 6.28 -45.70 21.53
N ASP A 25 5.77 -46.90 21.83
CA ASP A 25 4.48 -47.17 22.44
C ASP A 25 4.31 -46.40 23.75
N GLN A 26 3.20 -45.66 23.87
CA GLN A 26 2.56 -45.46 25.17
C GLN A 26 1.04 -45.60 25.02
N ALA A 27 0.58 -46.79 25.40
CA ALA A 27 -0.80 -47.04 25.79
C ALA A 27 -1.08 -46.28 27.11
N GLY A 28 -1.96 -45.28 27.04
CA GLY A 28 -2.41 -44.50 28.19
C GLY A 28 -3.90 -44.21 28.08
N THR A 29 -4.69 -45.04 28.76
CA THR A 29 -5.95 -44.72 29.45
C THR A 29 -6.86 -43.63 28.84
N ARG A 30 -7.90 -44.07 28.13
CA ARG A 30 -9.08 -43.22 27.80
C ARG A 30 -9.87 -42.90 29.07
N ALA A 31 -9.57 -41.76 29.69
CA ALA A 31 -10.50 -41.10 30.59
C ALA A 31 -11.48 -40.29 29.74
N SER A 32 -12.76 -40.63 29.85
CA SER A 32 -13.87 -39.90 29.24
C SER A 32 -14.08 -38.59 30.01
N SER A 33 -13.33 -37.55 29.68
CA SER A 33 -13.62 -36.19 30.13
C SER A 33 -14.58 -35.56 29.12
N ALA A 34 -15.77 -35.20 29.61
CA ALA A 34 -16.74 -34.40 28.88
C ALA A 34 -16.06 -33.17 28.26
N PRO A 35 -16.42 -32.78 27.02
CA PRO A 35 -15.88 -31.57 26.42
C PRO A 35 -16.27 -30.37 27.29
N PRO A 36 -15.32 -29.48 27.64
CA PRO A 36 -15.68 -28.22 28.25
C PRO A 36 -16.59 -27.46 27.28
N ALA A 37 -17.59 -26.79 27.86
CA ALA A 37 -18.53 -25.94 27.17
C ALA A 37 -17.82 -25.02 26.18
N SER A 38 -18.37 -24.93 24.97
CA SER A 38 -17.99 -24.00 23.92
C SER A 38 -17.64 -22.66 24.52
N ALA A 39 -16.34 -22.30 24.44
CA ALA A 39 -15.94 -20.92 24.57
C ALA A 39 -16.72 -20.13 23.52
N SER A 40 -17.39 -19.08 23.97
CA SER A 40 -18.00 -18.05 23.13
C SER A 40 -17.14 -17.81 21.89
N GLY A 41 -17.75 -17.90 20.71
CA GLY A 41 -17.12 -17.61 19.43
C GLY A 41 -16.68 -16.14 19.38
N GLY A 42 -15.55 -15.84 20.02
CA GLY A 42 -14.88 -14.56 19.87
C GLY A 42 -14.34 -14.49 18.47
N GLU A 43 -14.55 -13.35 17.81
CA GLU A 43 -13.89 -13.07 16.55
C GLU A 43 -12.39 -13.30 16.65
N PRO A 44 -11.76 -13.83 15.58
CA PRO A 44 -10.32 -13.98 15.54
C PRO A 44 -9.67 -12.61 15.74
N VAL A 45 -8.70 -12.56 16.66
CA VAL A 45 -7.90 -11.36 16.93
C VAL A 45 -6.66 -11.40 16.04
N ALA A 46 -6.42 -10.32 15.29
CA ALA A 46 -5.23 -10.14 14.48
C ALA A 46 -4.00 -9.99 15.38
N VAL A 47 -2.92 -10.71 15.03
CA VAL A 47 -1.63 -10.66 15.71
C VAL A 47 -0.63 -10.00 14.74
N PRO A 48 0.21 -9.06 15.20
CA PRO A 48 1.20 -8.42 14.35
C PRO A 48 2.16 -9.43 13.71
N MET A 49 2.34 -9.30 12.39
CA MET A 49 3.29 -10.03 11.57
C MET A 49 4.10 -9.00 10.78
N PRO A 50 5.20 -8.47 11.34
CA PRO A 50 5.98 -7.41 10.70
C PRO A 50 6.49 -7.83 9.32
N ALA A 51 6.48 -6.88 8.39
CA ALA A 51 7.04 -7.01 7.05
C ALA A 51 7.98 -5.83 6.77
N ASP A 52 8.99 -6.06 5.96
CA ASP A 52 9.92 -5.01 5.55
C ASP A 52 9.26 -4.10 4.52
N VAL A 53 9.48 -2.78 4.67
CA VAL A 53 9.09 -1.80 3.66
C VAL A 53 10.09 -1.85 2.51
N THR A 54 9.60 -2.12 1.30
CA THR A 54 10.43 -2.22 0.08
C THR A 54 10.28 -1.03 -0.86
N GLY A 55 9.22 -0.25 -0.71
CA GLY A 55 8.86 0.80 -1.65
C GLY A 55 7.84 1.77 -1.07
N TYR A 56 7.36 2.65 -1.93
CA TYR A 56 6.09 3.34 -1.70
C TYR A 56 5.12 3.03 -2.85
N ASP A 57 3.82 3.14 -2.57
CA ASP A 57 2.76 3.01 -3.56
C ASP A 57 1.93 4.29 -3.64
N CYS A 58 1.73 4.77 -4.87
CA CYS A 58 0.82 5.86 -5.18
C CYS A 58 -0.28 5.36 -6.13
N ASN A 59 -1.29 4.70 -5.58
CA ASN A 59 -2.41 4.11 -6.31
C ASN A 59 -1.94 3.13 -7.39
N VAL A 60 -1.31 2.03 -6.97
CA VAL A 60 -0.71 0.97 -7.83
C VAL A 60 0.46 1.45 -8.71
N ARG A 61 1.07 2.58 -8.34
CA ARG A 61 2.28 3.11 -8.96
C ARG A 61 3.43 2.97 -7.98
N PRO A 62 4.37 2.03 -8.22
CA PRO A 62 5.52 1.88 -7.34
C PRO A 62 6.40 3.13 -7.45
N VAL A 63 6.83 3.63 -6.30
CA VAL A 63 7.74 4.76 -6.16
C VAL A 63 9.00 4.26 -5.47
N ASP A 64 10.12 4.41 -6.15
CA ASP A 64 11.43 3.99 -5.63
C ASP A 64 11.83 4.86 -4.41
N PRO A 65 12.14 4.26 -3.24
CA PRO A 65 12.49 5.02 -2.04
C PRO A 65 13.73 5.88 -2.19
N ALA A 66 14.73 5.46 -2.97
CA ALA A 66 15.95 6.24 -3.15
C ALA A 66 15.68 7.47 -4.02
N ALA A 67 14.90 7.33 -5.11
CA ALA A 67 14.47 8.44 -5.94
C ALA A 67 13.58 9.43 -5.16
N PHE A 68 12.65 8.91 -4.35
CA PHE A 68 11.80 9.73 -3.49
C PHE A 68 12.61 10.47 -2.42
N ALA A 69 13.65 9.84 -1.84
CA ALA A 69 14.53 10.50 -0.87
C ALA A 69 15.45 11.54 -1.52
N GLU A 70 15.98 11.26 -2.72
CA GLU A 70 16.85 12.17 -3.46
C GLU A 70 16.12 13.44 -3.91
N ARG A 71 14.83 13.31 -4.28
CA ARG A 71 13.98 14.42 -4.77
C ARG A 71 14.68 15.26 -5.83
N ARG A 72 15.18 14.61 -6.88
CA ARG A 72 15.94 15.30 -7.93
C ARG A 72 15.17 16.51 -8.45
N PRO A 73 15.80 17.70 -8.52
CA PRO A 73 15.08 18.91 -8.87
C PRO A 73 14.51 18.81 -10.29
N PHE A 74 13.35 19.42 -10.53
CA PHE A 74 12.70 19.43 -11.85
C PHE A 74 13.65 19.90 -12.98
N SER A 75 14.56 20.83 -12.67
CA SER A 75 15.59 21.30 -13.60
C SER A 75 16.53 20.21 -14.13
N SER A 76 16.63 19.06 -13.44
CA SER A 76 17.44 17.92 -13.88
C SER A 76 16.91 17.22 -15.13
N LEU A 77 15.65 17.46 -15.52
CA LEU A 77 15.09 16.99 -16.80
C LEU A 77 15.76 17.63 -18.03
N GLY A 78 16.39 18.79 -17.87
CA GLY A 78 16.89 19.59 -18.97
C GLY A 78 15.79 20.09 -19.91
N ALA A 79 16.20 20.71 -21.01
CA ALA A 79 15.26 21.32 -21.96
C ALA A 79 14.38 20.28 -22.68
N GLU A 80 14.94 19.11 -23.02
CA GLU A 80 14.21 18.05 -23.71
C GLU A 80 13.12 17.42 -22.82
N GLY A 81 13.44 17.07 -21.56
CA GLY A 81 12.44 16.52 -20.65
C GLY A 81 11.37 17.53 -20.23
N ALA A 82 11.74 18.81 -20.09
CA ALA A 82 10.75 19.87 -19.88
C ALA A 82 9.81 20.05 -21.08
N ALA A 83 10.34 20.00 -22.32
CA ALA A 83 9.53 20.06 -23.53
C ALA A 83 8.61 18.84 -23.69
N ALA A 84 9.09 17.66 -23.30
CA ALA A 84 8.31 16.42 -23.27
C ALA A 84 7.07 16.54 -22.36
N LEU A 85 7.25 17.02 -21.12
CA LEU A 85 6.14 17.26 -20.20
C LEU A 85 5.22 18.39 -20.65
N ALA A 86 5.76 19.46 -21.24
CA ALA A 86 4.92 20.53 -21.79
C ALA A 86 4.03 20.01 -22.94
N GLU A 87 4.53 19.07 -23.75
CA GLU A 87 3.75 18.42 -24.80
C GLU A 87 2.56 17.63 -24.25
N THR A 88 2.68 16.93 -23.11
CA THR A 88 1.58 16.13 -22.57
C THR A 88 0.36 16.96 -22.18
N THR A 89 0.58 18.23 -21.81
CA THR A 89 -0.48 19.18 -21.43
C THR A 89 -0.95 20.08 -22.57
N ARG A 90 -0.39 19.90 -23.79
CA ARG A 90 -0.72 20.77 -24.92
C ARG A 90 -2.18 20.58 -25.34
N GLY A 91 -2.96 21.66 -25.25
CA GLY A 91 -4.39 21.65 -25.60
C GLY A 91 -5.31 21.27 -24.45
N LEU A 92 -4.77 21.00 -23.25
CA LEU A 92 -5.57 20.87 -22.02
C LEU A 92 -5.86 22.27 -21.48
N GLU A 93 -6.99 22.84 -21.90
CA GLU A 93 -7.41 24.18 -21.48
C GLU A 93 -7.53 24.25 -19.95
N GLY A 94 -6.90 25.27 -19.34
CA GLY A 94 -6.89 25.45 -17.89
C GLY A 94 -5.87 24.61 -17.12
N HIS A 95 -5.17 23.67 -17.75
CA HIS A 95 -4.11 22.93 -17.08
C HIS A 95 -2.90 23.85 -16.83
N PRO A 96 -2.41 24.01 -15.59
CA PRO A 96 -1.32 24.96 -15.28
C PRO A 96 0.03 24.51 -15.86
N GLY A 97 0.12 23.26 -16.34
CA GLY A 97 1.38 22.59 -16.64
C GLY A 97 2.05 22.12 -15.35
N TYR A 98 3.25 21.53 -15.47
CA TYR A 98 4.05 21.15 -14.31
C TYR A 98 5.20 22.13 -14.18
N ARG A 99 5.27 22.86 -13.07
CA ARG A 99 6.28 23.88 -12.83
C ARG A 99 7.10 23.58 -11.57
N ALA A 100 8.37 23.97 -11.58
CA ALA A 100 9.26 23.70 -10.44
C ALA A 100 8.78 24.41 -9.16
N GLU A 101 8.20 25.60 -9.28
CA GLU A 101 7.62 26.38 -8.19
C GLU A 101 6.44 25.69 -7.50
N ASP A 102 5.76 24.76 -8.17
CA ASP A 102 4.65 23.99 -7.62
C ASP A 102 5.13 22.78 -6.79
N GLY A 103 6.45 22.63 -6.59
CA GLY A 103 7.06 21.60 -5.76
C GLY A 103 7.34 20.27 -6.46
N TRP A 104 7.21 20.21 -7.80
CA TRP A 104 7.50 19.02 -8.58
C TRP A 104 8.99 18.64 -8.53
N PHE A 105 9.26 17.36 -8.34
CA PHE A 105 10.58 16.75 -8.40
C PHE A 105 10.55 15.48 -9.26
N VAL A 106 11.71 15.08 -9.76
CA VAL A 106 11.86 13.95 -10.71
C VAL A 106 12.12 12.67 -9.94
N LEU A 107 11.26 11.67 -10.16
CA LEU A 107 11.48 10.30 -9.72
C LEU A 107 12.37 9.60 -10.75
N ALA A 108 11.88 9.47 -11.98
CA ALA A 108 12.56 8.82 -13.08
C ALA A 108 12.55 9.68 -14.35
N SER A 109 13.58 9.53 -15.18
CA SER A 109 13.61 10.16 -16.50
C SER A 109 14.53 9.37 -17.43
N SER A 110 14.03 9.06 -18.62
CA SER A 110 14.72 8.36 -19.70
C SER A 110 14.33 8.96 -21.05
N ALA A 111 14.80 8.36 -22.14
CA ALA A 111 14.40 8.76 -23.50
C ALA A 111 12.93 8.44 -23.82
N THR A 112 12.26 7.60 -23.02
CA THR A 112 10.91 7.11 -23.28
C THR A 112 9.93 7.33 -22.14
N ASP A 113 10.40 7.61 -20.93
CA ASP A 113 9.57 7.68 -19.74
C ASP A 113 10.03 8.83 -18.84
N ILE A 114 9.09 9.57 -18.27
CA ILE A 114 9.33 10.62 -17.27
C ILE A 114 8.32 10.42 -16.15
N GLU A 115 8.79 10.39 -14.92
CA GLU A 115 7.96 10.32 -13.72
C GLU A 115 8.33 11.46 -12.79
N ILE A 116 7.33 12.22 -12.39
CA ILE A 116 7.47 13.35 -11.46
C ILE A 116 6.45 13.20 -10.34
N MET A 117 6.79 13.74 -9.18
CA MET A 117 5.92 13.76 -8.03
C MET A 117 6.02 15.12 -7.33
N ARG A 118 4.97 15.53 -6.64
CA ARG A 118 5.01 16.63 -5.68
C ARG A 118 4.21 16.26 -4.44
N ALA A 119 4.53 16.91 -3.32
CA ALA A 119 3.66 16.90 -2.15
C ALA A 119 2.50 17.90 -2.37
N VAL A 120 1.32 17.55 -1.88
CA VAL A 120 0.13 18.41 -1.81
C VAL A 120 0.17 19.12 -0.46
N THR A 121 0.25 20.45 -0.49
CA THR A 121 0.37 21.27 0.73
C THR A 121 -0.92 21.35 1.52
N GLU A 122 -2.06 21.23 0.85
CA GLU A 122 -3.39 21.26 1.45
C GLU A 122 -4.16 20.02 0.97
N PRO A 123 -4.14 18.92 1.74
CA PRO A 123 -4.92 17.73 1.40
C PRO A 123 -6.39 18.11 1.23
N TYR A 124 -6.99 17.64 0.14
CA TYR A 124 -8.36 17.98 -0.23
C TYR A 124 -9.21 16.72 -0.38
N GLU A 125 -10.51 16.85 -0.09
CA GLU A 125 -11.45 15.77 -0.30
C GLU A 125 -11.75 15.57 -1.78
N MET A 126 -11.61 14.34 -2.25
CA MET A 126 -12.03 13.96 -3.60
C MET A 126 -13.51 13.58 -3.67
N GLY A 127 -14.19 13.44 -2.51
CA GLY A 127 -15.61 13.10 -2.43
C GLY A 127 -15.93 11.65 -2.80
N ASN A 128 -14.90 10.80 -2.95
CA ASN A 128 -15.01 9.37 -3.23
C ASN A 128 -14.77 8.50 -1.98
N GLY A 129 -14.56 9.11 -0.81
CA GLY A 129 -14.28 8.41 0.44
C GLY A 129 -12.86 7.87 0.57
N GLU A 130 -11.97 8.19 -0.35
CA GLU A 130 -10.55 7.85 -0.23
C GLU A 130 -9.84 8.77 0.76
N ILE A 131 -8.69 8.30 1.26
CA ILE A 131 -7.80 9.11 2.09
C ILE A 131 -7.37 10.35 1.28
N PRO A 132 -7.51 11.58 1.83
CA PRO A 132 -7.08 12.79 1.14
C PRO A 132 -5.65 12.67 0.59
N PRO A 133 -5.38 13.07 -0.65
CA PRO A 133 -4.05 12.96 -1.20
C PRO A 133 -3.07 13.88 -0.48
N ASP A 134 -1.86 13.39 -0.20
CA ASP A 134 -0.70 14.20 0.20
C ASP A 134 0.35 14.30 -0.91
N HIS A 135 0.16 13.59 -2.02
CA HIS A 135 1.02 13.64 -3.18
C HIS A 135 0.22 13.69 -4.47
N GLU A 136 0.83 14.26 -5.50
CA GLU A 136 0.41 14.10 -6.89
C GLU A 136 1.54 13.42 -7.65
N TYR A 137 1.18 12.42 -8.45
CA TYR A 137 2.08 11.67 -9.29
C TYR A 137 1.70 11.85 -10.76
N VAL A 138 2.70 12.05 -11.61
CA VAL A 138 2.54 12.11 -13.06
C VAL A 138 3.58 11.22 -13.73
N ALA A 139 3.12 10.38 -14.65
CA ALA A 139 3.95 9.61 -15.55
C ALA A 139 3.63 9.97 -17.01
N ALA A 140 4.66 10.34 -17.76
CA ALA A 140 4.61 10.59 -19.17
C ALA A 140 5.42 9.55 -19.94
N LYS A 141 4.90 9.13 -21.09
CA LYS A 141 5.56 8.15 -21.96
C LYS A 141 5.63 8.65 -23.39
N ARG A 142 6.74 8.35 -24.06
CA ARG A 142 6.92 8.56 -25.49
C ARG A 142 6.24 7.42 -26.25
N VAL A 143 5.18 7.75 -26.99
CA VAL A 143 4.40 6.79 -27.76
C VAL A 143 4.78 6.91 -29.23
N GLU A 144 4.95 5.76 -29.88
CA GLU A 144 5.23 5.65 -31.32
C GLU A 144 4.11 4.83 -31.97
N GLU A 145 3.34 5.46 -32.86
CA GLU A 145 2.26 4.82 -33.62
C GLU A 145 2.60 4.81 -35.11
N ALA A 146 2.25 3.72 -35.80
CA ALA A 146 2.60 3.56 -37.20
C ALA A 146 1.90 4.61 -38.07
N GLY A 147 2.69 5.44 -38.76
CA GLY A 147 2.17 6.51 -39.63
C GLY A 147 2.02 7.87 -38.93
N GLU A 148 2.32 7.95 -37.64
CA GLU A 148 2.32 9.20 -36.87
C GLU A 148 3.73 9.60 -36.44
N GLN A 149 3.92 10.88 -36.09
CA GLN A 149 5.16 11.32 -35.46
C GLN A 149 5.16 10.90 -33.99
N PRO A 150 6.30 10.44 -33.43
CA PRO A 150 6.42 10.17 -32.00
C PRO A 150 6.01 11.39 -31.18
N ARG A 151 5.27 11.16 -30.11
CA ARG A 151 4.80 12.21 -29.21
C ARG A 151 4.85 11.77 -27.76
N TRP A 152 4.97 12.73 -26.85
CA TRP A 152 4.78 12.47 -25.43
C TRP A 152 3.29 12.46 -25.08
N MET A 153 2.91 11.53 -24.23
CA MET A 153 1.56 11.39 -23.70
C MET A 153 1.65 11.26 -22.18
N GLU A 154 0.79 11.98 -21.45
CA GLU A 154 0.56 11.66 -20.04
C GLU A 154 -0.13 10.30 -19.99
N TRP A 155 0.57 9.30 -19.46
CA TRP A 155 0.05 7.96 -19.32
C TRP A 155 -0.69 7.79 -17.99
N SER A 156 -0.34 8.58 -16.98
CA SER A 156 -0.97 8.57 -15.67
C SER A 156 -0.81 9.93 -15.00
N ALA A 157 -1.89 10.46 -14.44
CA ALA A 157 -1.86 11.52 -13.44
C ALA A 157 -2.82 11.13 -12.32
N SER A 158 -2.34 11.08 -11.09
CA SER A 158 -3.15 10.67 -9.97
C SER A 158 -2.71 11.38 -8.68
N PRO A 159 -3.64 12.02 -7.96
CA PRO A 159 -3.41 12.35 -6.57
C PRO A 159 -3.47 11.07 -5.72
N CYS A 160 -2.63 10.94 -4.70
CA CYS A 160 -2.62 9.79 -3.80
C CYS A 160 -2.23 10.20 -2.37
N ALA A 161 -2.71 9.42 -1.39
CA ALA A 161 -2.06 9.33 -0.09
C ALA A 161 -0.93 8.30 -0.25
N LEU A 162 0.33 8.74 -0.19
CA LEU A 162 1.48 7.88 -0.46
C LEU A 162 1.59 6.79 0.61
N ARG A 163 1.55 5.52 0.20
CA ARG A 163 1.53 4.35 1.09
C ARG A 163 2.90 3.68 1.17
N LEU A 164 3.16 2.99 2.27
CA LEU A 164 4.30 2.09 2.40
C LEU A 164 4.00 0.79 1.64
N ASP A 165 4.94 0.34 0.81
CA ASP A 165 4.86 -0.93 0.08
C ASP A 165 5.65 -2.02 0.83
N TYR A 166 5.04 -3.21 0.99
CA TYR A 166 5.54 -4.31 1.82
C TYR A 166 5.80 -5.59 0.98
N ALA A 167 6.46 -5.40 -0.16
CA ALA A 167 6.88 -6.43 -1.12
C ALA A 167 5.73 -7.27 -1.70
N GLU A 168 5.47 -8.45 -1.12
CA GLU A 168 4.50 -9.42 -1.65
C GLU A 168 3.08 -9.19 -1.10
N LEU A 169 2.88 -8.12 -0.33
CA LEU A 169 1.60 -7.74 0.24
C LEU A 169 1.04 -6.52 -0.49
N ASP A 170 -0.24 -6.58 -0.84
CA ASP A 170 -0.95 -5.45 -1.40
C ASP A 170 -1.26 -4.44 -0.29
N VAL A 171 -1.15 -3.15 -0.63
CA VAL A 171 -1.57 -2.05 0.23
C VAL A 171 -3.08 -2.12 0.48
N ALA A 172 -3.49 -1.68 1.67
CA ALA A 172 -4.90 -1.64 2.07
C ALA A 172 -5.30 -0.23 2.50
N THR A 173 -6.58 0.08 2.38
CA THR A 173 -7.18 1.23 3.07
C THR A 173 -7.75 0.75 4.41
N VAL A 174 -7.46 1.50 5.47
CA VAL A 174 -7.89 1.19 6.84
C VAL A 174 -8.95 2.18 7.26
N SER A 175 -10.09 1.68 7.72
CA SER A 175 -11.15 2.49 8.29
C SER A 175 -11.78 1.80 9.51
N PHE A 176 -12.68 2.48 10.20
CA PHE A 176 -13.47 1.89 11.26
C PHE A 176 -14.81 1.40 10.72
N GLU A 177 -15.28 0.25 11.22
CA GLU A 177 -16.67 -0.17 11.01
C GLU A 177 -17.64 0.79 11.73
N ALA A 178 -17.28 1.13 12.97
CA ALA A 178 -17.89 2.15 13.79
C ALA A 178 -16.82 2.76 14.68
N LEU A 179 -17.04 4.00 15.15
CA LEU A 179 -16.10 4.64 16.07
C LEU A 179 -15.82 3.71 17.28
N PRO A 180 -14.56 3.45 17.62
CA PRO A 180 -14.22 2.51 18.68
C PRO A 180 -14.67 3.04 20.05
N ASP A 181 -15.10 2.14 20.93
CA ASP A 181 -15.46 2.45 22.31
C ASP A 181 -14.18 2.71 23.14
N PRO A 182 -14.01 3.90 23.74
CA PRO A 182 -12.86 4.20 24.60
C PRO A 182 -12.67 3.22 25.77
N SER A 183 -13.73 2.57 26.25
CA SER A 183 -13.65 1.60 27.33
C SER A 183 -13.27 0.18 26.87
N SER A 184 -13.22 -0.05 25.56
CA SER A 184 -12.86 -1.33 24.96
C SER A 184 -11.35 -1.48 24.79
N ASP A 185 -10.84 -2.68 25.05
CA ASP A 185 -9.50 -3.13 24.66
C ASP A 185 -9.50 -3.83 23.29
N ARG A 186 -10.60 -3.73 22.54
CA ARG A 186 -10.76 -4.29 21.20
C ARG A 186 -11.22 -3.22 20.22
N ILE A 187 -10.56 -3.19 19.07
CA ILE A 187 -10.91 -2.30 17.95
C ILE A 187 -11.17 -3.15 16.72
N THR A 188 -12.30 -2.93 16.07
CA THR A 188 -12.64 -3.55 14.79
C THR A 188 -12.41 -2.55 13.66
N PHE A 189 -11.52 -2.92 12.74
CA PHE A 189 -11.23 -2.17 11.52
C PHE A 189 -11.97 -2.78 10.33
N LEU A 190 -12.24 -1.96 9.32
CA LEU A 190 -12.59 -2.39 7.98
C LEU A 190 -11.37 -2.21 7.08
N ILE A 191 -10.95 -3.30 6.45
CA ILE A 191 -9.78 -3.34 5.58
C ILE A 191 -10.24 -3.52 4.14
N ASP A 192 -10.04 -2.49 3.32
CA ASP A 192 -10.36 -2.50 1.89
C ASP A 192 -9.09 -2.81 1.08
N GLU A 193 -9.13 -3.90 0.31
CA GLU A 193 -8.06 -4.25 -0.62
C GLU A 193 -8.23 -3.53 -1.96
N HIS A 194 -7.10 -3.18 -2.58
CA HIS A 194 -7.09 -2.49 -3.87
C HIS A 194 -7.00 -3.46 -5.06
N ALA A 195 -6.45 -4.66 -4.84
CA ALA A 195 -6.35 -5.68 -5.87
C ALA A 195 -7.72 -6.29 -6.20
N CYS A 196 -7.93 -6.69 -7.46
CA CYS A 196 -9.21 -7.27 -7.87
C CYS A 196 -9.48 -8.59 -7.14
N ASN A 197 -10.66 -8.72 -6.54
CA ASN A 197 -11.00 -9.89 -5.73
C ASN A 197 -12.33 -10.60 -6.09
N SER A 198 -12.79 -10.46 -7.32
CA SER A 198 -14.01 -11.12 -7.84
C SER A 198 -15.27 -10.87 -6.99
N GLY A 199 -15.37 -9.72 -6.31
CA GLY A 199 -16.52 -9.39 -5.45
C GLY A 199 -16.49 -10.06 -4.08
N GLU A 200 -15.38 -10.69 -3.67
CA GLU A 200 -15.22 -11.27 -2.35
C GLU A 200 -14.43 -10.34 -1.42
N ASP A 201 -14.43 -10.64 -0.12
CA ASP A 201 -13.59 -9.96 0.86
C ASP A 201 -12.18 -10.60 0.95
N ALA A 202 -11.33 -10.00 1.78
CA ALA A 202 -9.99 -10.46 2.10
C ALA A 202 -9.93 -11.34 3.36
N ALA A 203 -11.00 -12.03 3.71
CA ALA A 203 -11.01 -12.92 4.87
C ALA A 203 -9.85 -13.93 4.83
N GLY A 204 -9.09 -13.99 5.92
CA GLY A 204 -7.90 -14.84 6.06
C GLY A 204 -6.66 -14.36 5.28
N ARG A 205 -6.74 -13.24 4.55
CA ARG A 205 -5.62 -12.63 3.80
C ARG A 205 -5.13 -11.31 4.39
N VAL A 206 -5.97 -10.62 5.16
CA VAL A 206 -5.57 -9.43 5.94
C VAL A 206 -4.45 -9.80 6.92
N GLN A 207 -3.42 -8.95 6.97
CA GLN A 207 -2.33 -9.02 7.92
C GLN A 207 -2.20 -7.70 8.67
N LEU A 208 -2.13 -7.77 9.99
CA LEU A 208 -1.69 -6.67 10.84
C LEU A 208 -0.17 -6.66 10.83
N LEU A 209 0.46 -5.59 10.37
CA LEU A 209 1.92 -5.48 10.25
C LEU A 209 2.52 -4.77 11.47
N VAL A 210 1.89 -3.69 11.89
CA VAL A 210 2.32 -2.85 13.01
C VAL A 210 1.18 -2.75 14.03
N LEU A 211 1.52 -2.91 15.30
CA LEU A 211 0.69 -2.54 16.43
C LEU A 211 1.62 -1.99 17.51
N GLU A 212 1.66 -0.67 17.63
CA GLU A 212 2.43 0.00 18.67
C GLU A 212 1.50 0.82 19.55
N GLU A 213 1.57 0.57 20.86
CA GLU A 213 0.75 1.26 21.85
C GLU A 213 1.63 2.20 22.67
N THR A 214 1.27 3.48 22.64
CA THR A 214 1.88 4.51 23.47
C THR A 214 0.85 5.06 24.46
N ALA A 215 1.25 6.07 25.25
CA ALA A 215 0.34 6.70 26.20
C ALA A 215 -0.76 7.53 25.52
N ASP A 216 -0.51 8.02 24.30
CA ASP A 216 -1.37 8.93 23.56
C ASP A 216 -1.88 8.35 22.24
N ARG A 217 -1.31 7.23 21.75
CA ARG A 217 -1.64 6.67 20.44
C ARG A 217 -1.68 5.15 20.39
N VAL A 218 -2.40 4.64 19.41
CA VAL A 218 -2.37 3.26 18.92
C VAL A 218 -2.04 3.31 17.44
N GLU A 219 -0.83 2.92 17.08
CA GLU A 219 -0.35 2.93 15.70
C GLU A 219 -0.58 1.56 15.06
N VAL A 220 -1.22 1.55 13.89
CA VAL A 220 -1.56 0.33 13.15
C VAL A 220 -1.15 0.44 11.69
N ALA A 221 -0.73 -0.68 11.11
CA ALA A 221 -0.61 -0.83 9.66
C ALA A 221 -1.17 -2.18 9.25
N PHE A 222 -1.95 -2.20 8.17
CA PHE A 222 -2.50 -3.42 7.59
C PHE A 222 -2.05 -3.56 6.14
N ALA A 223 -1.89 -4.80 5.70
CA ALA A 223 -1.75 -5.15 4.30
C ALA A 223 -2.52 -6.42 4.00
N VAL A 224 -2.70 -6.73 2.72
CA VAL A 224 -3.50 -7.86 2.27
C VAL A 224 -2.63 -8.77 1.41
N ARG A 225 -2.62 -10.07 1.69
CA ARG A 225 -2.00 -11.02 0.76
C ARG A 225 -2.79 -11.04 -0.56
N PRO A 226 -2.13 -10.89 -1.72
CA PRO A 226 -2.80 -10.93 -3.01
C PRO A 226 -3.51 -12.26 -3.20
N ARG A 227 -4.63 -12.22 -3.93
CA ARG A 227 -5.28 -13.43 -4.41
C ARG A 227 -4.55 -13.94 -5.65
N ASN A 228 -4.36 -15.25 -5.74
CA ASN A 228 -3.73 -15.90 -6.90
C ASN A 228 -4.42 -15.52 -8.23
N ALA A 229 -3.68 -15.68 -9.34
CA ALA A 229 -4.08 -15.27 -10.68
C ALA A 229 -5.50 -15.74 -11.09
N GLY A 230 -6.27 -14.83 -11.69
CA GLY A 230 -7.61 -15.09 -12.24
C GLY A 230 -8.77 -14.35 -11.56
N ALA A 231 -8.48 -13.53 -10.55
CA ALA A 231 -9.50 -12.67 -9.95
C ALA A 231 -9.96 -11.56 -10.91
N THR A 232 -11.23 -11.18 -10.79
CA THR A 232 -11.88 -10.18 -11.64
C THR A 232 -12.27 -8.95 -10.83
N CYS A 233 -12.43 -7.79 -11.46
CA CYS A 233 -12.66 -6.53 -10.75
C CYS A 233 -14.17 -6.25 -10.60
N GLN A 234 -14.87 -7.09 -9.82
CA GLN A 234 -16.31 -6.96 -9.54
C GLN A 234 -16.61 -6.23 -8.22
N GLY A 235 -15.63 -5.47 -7.71
CA GLY A 235 -15.64 -4.85 -6.39
C GLY A 235 -14.85 -5.67 -5.36
N ASN A 236 -14.54 -5.02 -4.24
CA ASN A 236 -13.75 -5.56 -3.14
C ASN A 236 -14.43 -5.17 -1.81
N PRO A 237 -15.43 -5.94 -1.33
CA PRO A 237 -16.01 -5.70 -0.02
C PRO A 237 -14.97 -5.59 1.10
N ALA A 238 -15.12 -4.61 1.98
CA ALA A 238 -14.25 -4.42 3.13
C ALA A 238 -14.26 -5.65 4.06
N THR A 239 -13.10 -5.98 4.63
CA THR A 239 -12.94 -7.13 5.52
C THR A 239 -12.83 -6.66 6.96
N PRO A 240 -13.73 -7.08 7.87
CA PRO A 240 -13.58 -6.83 9.29
C PRO A 240 -12.32 -7.48 9.86
N SER A 241 -11.55 -6.73 10.63
CA SER A 241 -10.35 -7.23 11.33
C SER A 241 -10.26 -6.65 12.72
N THR A 242 -10.30 -7.51 13.74
CA THR A 242 -10.29 -7.10 15.15
C THR A 242 -8.89 -7.17 15.73
N VAL A 243 -8.46 -6.11 16.39
CA VAL A 243 -7.19 -6.01 17.13
C VAL A 243 -7.48 -5.95 18.63
N ALA A 244 -6.68 -6.65 19.43
CA ALA A 244 -6.70 -6.54 20.88
C ALA A 244 -5.53 -5.66 21.35
N LEU A 245 -5.85 -4.74 22.26
CA LEU A 245 -4.91 -3.82 22.90
C LEU A 245 -4.48 -4.36 24.27
N ALA A 246 -3.34 -3.89 24.77
CA ALA A 246 -2.85 -4.21 26.11
C ALA A 246 -3.68 -3.54 27.22
N ALA A 247 -4.40 -2.47 26.89
CA ALA A 247 -5.31 -1.73 27.78
C ALA A 247 -6.48 -1.12 26.99
N PRO A 248 -7.59 -0.72 27.65
CA PRO A 248 -8.67 0.00 26.99
C PRO A 248 -8.20 1.23 26.21
N LEU A 249 -8.80 1.50 25.03
CA LEU A 249 -8.38 2.57 24.12
C LEU A 249 -8.23 3.93 24.83
N GLY A 250 -9.18 4.30 25.67
CA GLY A 250 -9.24 5.58 26.35
C GLY A 250 -9.31 6.73 25.36
N ASP A 251 -8.53 7.78 25.63
CA ASP A 251 -8.43 8.96 24.76
C ASP A 251 -7.31 8.84 23.70
N ARG A 252 -6.72 7.65 23.54
CA ARG A 252 -5.61 7.45 22.59
C ARG A 252 -6.12 7.56 21.16
N GLU A 253 -5.36 8.26 20.33
CA GLU A 253 -5.65 8.39 18.91
C GLU A 253 -5.19 7.14 18.16
N VAL A 254 -6.03 6.60 17.27
CA VAL A 254 -5.65 5.48 16.42
C VAL A 254 -5.09 6.03 15.12
N VAL A 255 -3.86 5.67 14.76
CA VAL A 255 -3.12 6.23 13.63
C VAL A 255 -2.75 5.12 12.64
N ASP A 256 -3.07 5.33 11.37
CA ASP A 256 -2.57 4.53 10.25
C ASP A 256 -1.12 4.93 9.93
N VAL A 257 -0.20 4.02 10.25
CA VAL A 257 1.24 4.13 9.93
C VAL A 257 1.61 3.34 8.67
N GLY A 258 0.63 2.82 7.94
CA GLY A 258 0.80 2.28 6.58
C GLY A 258 1.00 3.38 5.52
N LEU A 259 0.91 4.64 5.90
CA LEU A 259 1.15 5.82 5.06
C LEU A 259 2.55 6.40 5.30
N VAL A 260 3.14 7.00 4.27
CA VAL A 260 4.41 7.74 4.40
C VAL A 260 4.29 8.92 5.36
N ILE A 261 3.13 9.58 5.35
CA ILE A 261 2.74 10.56 6.37
C ILE A 261 1.65 9.90 7.22
N PRO A 262 1.95 9.45 8.46
CA PRO A 262 0.95 8.82 9.32
C PRO A 262 -0.27 9.70 9.59
N ARG A 263 -1.46 9.09 9.67
CA ARG A 263 -2.71 9.84 9.86
C ARG A 263 -3.70 9.12 10.77
N PRO A 264 -4.51 9.86 11.52
CA PRO A 264 -5.56 9.22 12.32
C PRO A 264 -6.58 8.47 11.45
N VAL A 265 -6.93 7.25 11.88
CA VAL A 265 -7.94 6.41 11.23
C VAL A 265 -9.31 7.04 11.41
N GLY A 266 -10.14 7.02 10.38
CA GLY A 266 -11.52 7.51 10.47
C GLY A 266 -11.64 9.04 10.58
N LEU A 267 -10.55 9.79 10.40
CA LEU A 267 -10.69 11.18 9.99
C LEU A 267 -11.34 11.21 8.60
N ALA A 268 -12.65 11.46 8.58
CA ALA A 268 -13.14 12.40 7.58
C ALA A 268 -12.38 13.70 7.84
N PRO A 269 -11.69 14.30 6.84
CA PRO A 269 -10.94 15.51 7.09
C PRO A 269 -11.87 16.55 7.66
N GLN A 270 -11.34 17.25 8.65
CA GLN A 270 -12.11 18.21 9.40
C GLN A 270 -12.68 19.24 8.41
N MET A 271 -14.01 19.24 8.28
CA MET A 271 -14.72 20.38 7.72
C MET A 271 -14.44 21.57 8.65
N GLY A 272 -13.42 22.35 8.30
CA GLY A 272 -13.11 23.66 8.90
C GLY A 272 -12.64 23.62 10.35
N MET A 273 -11.33 23.53 10.55
CA MET A 273 -10.73 24.25 11.68
C MET A 273 -10.47 25.70 11.24
N PRO A 274 -11.06 26.71 11.90
CA PRO A 274 -10.68 28.09 11.66
C PRO A 274 -9.25 28.30 12.14
N THR A 275 -8.42 28.89 11.29
CA THR A 275 -7.12 29.43 11.68
C THR A 275 -7.34 30.47 12.80
N ALA A 276 -6.65 30.27 13.93
CA ALA A 276 -6.57 31.24 15.01
C ALA A 276 -5.62 32.40 14.66
#